data_AF-A0ABD0ZBN2-F1
#
_entry.id   AF-A0ABD0ZBN2-F1
#
_cell.length_a   1.000
_cell.length_b   1.000
_cell.length_c   1.000
_cell.angle_alpha   90.00
_cell.angle_beta   90.00
_cell.angle_gamma   90.00
#
_symmetry.space_group_name_H-M   'P 1'
#
loop_
_entity.id
_entity.type
_entity.pdbx_description
1 polymer ?
#
loop_
_entity_poly.entity_id
_entity_poly.type
_entity_poly.pdbx_seq_one_letter_code
_entity_poly.pdbx_strand_id
1 'polypeptide(L)'
;MGILKRQKADLTMERQLSEGRVKELLSEVRELMIKNDELEADKAVAERRGARAGKKDMWDAFNSILLKVKDKFERKKEMASAKIAVQEIQANVDLLEDIIVRTVVDLAKERANLESNEMPEALKELNVKAVSDFSIGKLDLPQLSEVSVKPLQVDSDLMTQPAVDQFEGDVTLAATGGTQEVEKIGALPDVESEGPKEMEVEGVQQVAEKDQTT
;
A
#
# COMPACT_ATOMS: atom_id res chain seq x y z
N MET A 1 -81.58 -38.81 -20.77
CA MET A 1 -80.66 -38.10 -21.70
C MET A 1 -80.31 -36.66 -21.31
N GLY A 2 -81.16 -35.90 -20.59
CA GLY A 2 -80.90 -34.46 -20.32
C GLY A 2 -80.01 -34.12 -19.10
N ILE A 3 -79.86 -35.02 -18.13
CA ILE A 3 -79.06 -34.77 -16.91
C ILE A 3 -77.57 -34.97 -17.18
N LEU A 4 -77.18 -36.09 -17.80
CA LEU A 4 -75.80 -36.34 -18.21
C LEU A 4 -75.24 -35.24 -19.13
N LYS A 5 -76.06 -34.65 -20.01
CA LYS A 5 -75.62 -33.56 -20.89
C LYS A 5 -75.26 -32.29 -20.13
N ARG A 6 -76.01 -31.95 -19.08
CA ARG A 6 -75.73 -30.80 -18.21
C ARG A 6 -74.48 -31.02 -17.37
N GLN A 7 -74.38 -32.16 -16.70
CA GLN A 7 -73.17 -32.52 -15.93
C GLN A 7 -71.90 -32.51 -16.79
N LYS A 8 -71.98 -33.00 -18.03
CA LYS A 8 -70.86 -32.94 -18.97
C LYS A 8 -70.48 -31.49 -19.30
N ALA A 9 -71.47 -30.61 -19.51
CA ALA A 9 -71.25 -29.21 -19.81
C ALA A 9 -70.58 -28.47 -18.63
N ASP A 10 -71.06 -28.71 -17.41
CA ASP A 10 -70.51 -28.12 -16.18
C ASP A 10 -69.05 -28.54 -15.97
N LEU A 11 -68.74 -29.83 -16.10
CA LEU A 11 -67.37 -30.35 -16.01
C LEU A 11 -66.45 -29.75 -17.09
N THR A 12 -66.94 -29.52 -18.31
CA THR A 12 -66.15 -28.83 -19.33
C THR A 12 -65.87 -27.37 -19.00
N MET A 13 -66.84 -26.64 -18.42
CA MET A 13 -66.62 -25.25 -18.00
C MET A 13 -65.64 -25.17 -16.84
N GLU A 14 -65.78 -26.04 -15.84
CA GLU A 14 -64.87 -26.10 -14.70
C GLU A 14 -63.45 -26.44 -15.14
N ARG A 15 -63.31 -27.41 -16.07
CA ARG A 15 -62.03 -27.72 -16.70
C ARG A 15 -61.43 -26.50 -17.40
N GLN A 16 -62.19 -25.78 -18.21
CA GLN A 16 -61.70 -24.58 -18.91
C GLN A 16 -61.26 -23.48 -17.94
N LEU A 17 -62.01 -23.26 -16.85
CA LEU A 17 -61.66 -22.29 -15.83
C LEU A 17 -60.35 -22.68 -15.11
N SER A 18 -60.23 -23.94 -14.72
CA SER A 18 -59.01 -24.45 -14.06
C SER A 18 -57.79 -24.39 -14.99
N GLU A 19 -57.94 -24.73 -16.27
CA GLU A 19 -56.91 -24.59 -17.29
C GLU A 19 -56.50 -23.12 -17.50
N GLY A 20 -57.46 -22.19 -17.44
CA GLY A 20 -57.19 -20.75 -17.48
C GLY A 20 -56.35 -20.29 -16.28
N ARG A 21 -56.73 -20.72 -15.07
CA ARG A 21 -55.97 -20.39 -13.85
C ARG A 21 -54.57 -20.98 -13.84
N VAL A 22 -54.40 -22.20 -14.34
CA VAL A 22 -53.07 -22.81 -14.49
C VAL A 22 -52.21 -22.03 -15.48
N LYS A 23 -52.77 -21.57 -16.61
CA LYS A 23 -52.04 -20.73 -17.57
C LYS A 23 -51.58 -19.41 -16.96
N GLU A 24 -52.45 -18.77 -16.17
CA GLU A 24 -52.14 -17.52 -15.46
C GLU A 24 -51.01 -17.70 -14.44
N LEU A 25 -51.09 -18.75 -13.60
CA LEU A 25 -50.02 -19.07 -12.64
C LEU A 25 -48.71 -19.42 -13.35
N LEU A 26 -48.76 -20.10 -14.49
CA LEU A 26 -47.56 -20.38 -15.28
C LEU A 26 -46.93 -19.12 -15.87
N SER A 27 -47.72 -18.11 -16.27
CA SER A 27 -47.16 -16.81 -16.66
C SER A 27 -46.53 -16.08 -15.48
N GLU A 28 -47.18 -16.06 -14.32
CA GLU A 28 -46.66 -15.41 -13.13
C GLU A 28 -45.35 -16.05 -12.65
N VAL A 29 -45.28 -17.39 -12.64
CA VAL A 29 -44.04 -18.11 -12.32
C VAL A 29 -42.92 -17.75 -13.27
N ARG A 30 -43.18 -17.65 -14.58
CA ARG A 30 -42.15 -17.24 -15.55
C ARG A 30 -41.68 -15.80 -15.31
N GLU A 31 -42.59 -14.89 -15.03
CA GLU A 31 -42.22 -13.51 -14.70
C GLU A 31 -41.39 -13.42 -13.43
N LEU A 32 -41.74 -14.19 -12.39
CA LEU A 32 -40.98 -14.25 -11.15
C LEU A 32 -39.60 -14.88 -11.35
N MET A 33 -39.49 -15.91 -12.19
CA MET A 33 -38.19 -16.50 -12.55
C MET A 33 -37.28 -15.46 -13.19
N ILE A 34 -37.77 -14.71 -14.18
CA ILE A 34 -37.00 -13.65 -14.85
C ILE A 34 -36.55 -12.58 -13.84
N LYS A 35 -37.47 -12.12 -12.97
CA LYS A 35 -37.14 -11.13 -11.94
C LYS A 35 -36.13 -11.66 -10.93
N ASN A 36 -36.19 -12.94 -10.57
CA ASN A 36 -35.22 -13.53 -9.67
C ASN A 36 -33.82 -13.58 -10.31
N ASP A 37 -33.74 -13.98 -11.58
CA ASP A 37 -32.47 -14.00 -12.32
C ASP A 37 -31.85 -12.60 -12.42
N GLU A 38 -32.67 -11.57 -12.68
CA GLU A 38 -32.25 -10.17 -12.67
C GLU A 38 -31.73 -9.73 -11.28
N LEU A 39 -32.47 -10.05 -10.20
CA LEU A 39 -32.07 -9.72 -8.84
C LEU A 39 -30.77 -10.43 -8.41
N GLU A 40 -30.58 -11.69 -8.80
CA GLU A 40 -29.37 -12.44 -8.53
C GLU A 40 -28.16 -11.81 -9.25
N ALA A 41 -28.34 -11.40 -10.52
CA ALA A 41 -27.31 -10.68 -11.27
C ALA A 41 -26.96 -9.34 -10.62
N ASP A 42 -27.96 -8.54 -10.24
CA ASP A 42 -27.78 -7.24 -9.59
C ASP A 42 -27.07 -7.39 -8.23
N LYS A 43 -27.45 -8.40 -7.45
CA LYS A 43 -26.80 -8.72 -6.17
C LYS A 43 -25.33 -9.06 -6.39
N ALA A 44 -25.01 -9.91 -7.37
CA ALA A 44 -23.62 -10.27 -7.67
C ALA A 44 -22.78 -9.04 -8.08
N VAL A 45 -23.35 -8.12 -8.86
CA VAL A 45 -22.68 -6.86 -9.23
C VAL A 45 -22.48 -5.96 -8.00
N ALA A 46 -23.50 -5.83 -7.16
CA ALA A 46 -23.43 -5.03 -5.94
C ALA A 46 -22.37 -5.57 -4.96
N GLU A 47 -22.29 -6.90 -4.79
CA GLU A 47 -21.27 -7.56 -3.97
C GLU A 47 -19.86 -7.29 -4.50
N ARG A 48 -19.62 -7.45 -5.82
CA ARG A 48 -18.32 -7.15 -6.44
C ARG A 48 -17.93 -5.69 -6.25
N ARG A 49 -18.88 -4.76 -6.40
CA ARG A 49 -18.65 -3.33 -6.19
C ARG A 49 -18.33 -3.02 -4.73
N GLY A 50 -19.08 -3.61 -3.80
CA GLY A 50 -18.85 -3.48 -2.36
C GLY A 50 -17.47 -3.98 -1.96
N ALA A 51 -17.04 -5.14 -2.47
CA ALA A 51 -15.72 -5.69 -2.19
C ALA A 51 -14.59 -4.79 -2.72
N ARG A 52 -14.73 -4.26 -3.95
CA ARG A 52 -13.75 -3.32 -4.53
C ARG A 52 -13.68 -2.02 -3.74
N ALA A 53 -14.83 -1.47 -3.33
CA ALA A 53 -14.89 -0.26 -2.51
C ALA A 53 -14.23 -0.49 -1.14
N GLY A 54 -14.59 -1.57 -0.43
CA GLY A 54 -13.99 -1.89 0.87
C GLY A 54 -12.47 -2.09 0.79
N LYS A 55 -11.97 -2.76 -0.26
CA LYS A 55 -10.52 -2.91 -0.49
C LYS A 55 -9.84 -1.57 -0.74
N LYS A 56 -10.48 -0.68 -1.50
CA LYS A 56 -9.97 0.67 -1.76
C LYS A 56 -9.93 1.49 -0.47
N ASP A 57 -11.02 1.51 0.30
CA ASP A 57 -11.11 2.27 1.54
C ASP A 57 -10.06 1.82 2.56
N MET A 58 -9.84 0.50 2.67
CA MET A 58 -8.76 -0.05 3.50
C MET A 58 -7.38 0.40 3.01
N TRP A 59 -7.13 0.32 1.70
CA TRP A 59 -5.87 0.78 1.12
C TRP A 59 -5.64 2.28 1.37
N ASP A 60 -6.66 3.11 1.15
CA ASP A 60 -6.60 4.56 1.37
C ASP A 60 -6.30 4.88 2.85
N ALA A 61 -6.92 4.15 3.79
CA ALA A 61 -6.67 4.31 5.22
C ALA A 61 -5.24 3.94 5.61
N PHE A 62 -4.74 2.77 5.17
CA PHE A 62 -3.34 2.39 5.42
C PHE A 62 -2.35 3.34 4.75
N ASN A 63 -2.59 3.73 3.51
CA ASN A 63 -1.73 4.64 2.77
C ASN A 63 -1.65 6.01 3.46
N SER A 64 -2.76 6.52 3.99
CA SER A 64 -2.77 7.75 4.79
C SER A 64 -1.84 7.66 6.01
N ILE A 65 -1.85 6.52 6.71
CA ILE A 65 -0.97 6.29 7.87
C ILE A 65 0.49 6.23 7.44
N LEU A 66 0.80 5.52 6.35
CA LEU A 66 2.16 5.42 5.82
C LEU A 66 2.71 6.81 5.45
N LEU A 67 1.90 7.67 4.84
CA LEU A 67 2.29 9.05 4.52
C LEU A 67 2.58 9.86 5.79
N LYS A 68 1.75 9.74 6.84
CA LYS A 68 2.00 10.41 8.13
C LYS A 68 3.27 9.90 8.80
N VAL A 69 3.55 8.60 8.74
CA VAL A 69 4.77 8.00 9.29
C VAL A 69 5.99 8.48 8.53
N LYS A 70 5.91 8.54 7.19
CA LYS A 70 6.99 9.07 6.34
C LYS A 70 7.32 10.52 6.70
N ASP A 71 6.31 11.38 6.80
CA ASP A 71 6.47 12.79 7.18
C ASP A 71 7.09 12.95 8.58
N LYS A 72 6.67 12.13 9.56
CA LYS A 72 7.33 12.09 10.88
C LYS A 72 8.78 11.62 10.81
N PHE A 73 9.10 10.67 9.94
CA PHE A 73 10.46 10.17 9.77
C PHE A 73 11.38 11.24 9.16
N GLU A 74 10.87 12.03 8.21
CA GLU A 74 11.59 13.17 7.65
C GLU A 74 11.87 14.23 8.73
N ARG A 75 10.86 14.64 9.50
CA ARG A 75 11.08 15.55 10.65
C ARG A 75 12.02 14.97 11.71
N LYS A 76 12.05 13.65 11.89
CA LYS A 76 12.95 13.01 12.86
C LYS A 76 14.42 13.21 12.47
N LYS A 77 14.74 13.32 11.18
CA LYS A 77 16.08 13.67 10.72
C LYS A 77 16.47 15.08 11.17
N GLU A 78 15.55 16.04 11.03
CA GLU A 78 15.77 17.42 11.49
C GLU A 78 15.96 17.49 13.01
N MET A 79 15.15 16.74 13.77
CA MET A 79 15.33 16.59 15.22
C MET A 79 16.71 16.02 15.55
N ALA A 80 17.18 15.03 14.80
CA ALA A 80 18.50 14.43 15.00
C ALA A 80 19.62 15.44 14.72
N SER A 81 19.52 16.23 13.65
CA SER A 81 20.46 17.31 13.37
C SER A 81 20.49 18.37 14.47
N ALA A 82 19.33 18.79 14.97
CA ALA A 82 19.26 19.74 16.09
C ALA A 82 19.85 19.15 17.39
N LYS A 83 19.65 17.84 17.62
CA LYS A 83 20.25 17.14 18.76
C LYS A 83 21.78 17.10 18.65
N ILE A 84 22.30 16.88 17.45
CA ILE A 84 23.75 16.91 17.18
C ILE A 84 24.30 18.30 17.50
N ALA A 85 23.65 19.38 17.04
CA ALA A 85 24.08 20.75 17.34
C ALA A 85 24.18 21.02 18.86
N VAL A 86 23.19 20.58 19.65
CA VAL A 86 23.24 20.68 21.12
C VAL A 86 24.42 19.88 21.69
N GLN A 87 24.68 18.68 21.18
CA GLN A 87 25.80 17.86 21.63
C GLN A 87 27.16 18.47 21.27
N GLU A 88 27.27 19.10 20.10
CA GLU A 88 28.49 19.80 19.66
C GLU A 88 28.78 21.00 20.56
N ILE A 89 27.78 21.84 20.86
CA ILE A 89 27.97 22.99 21.75
C ILE A 89 28.35 22.50 23.16
N GLN A 90 27.70 21.44 23.67
CA GLN A 90 28.08 20.85 24.96
C GLN A 90 29.53 20.35 24.95
N ALA A 91 29.95 19.62 23.92
CA ALA A 91 31.32 19.15 23.80
C ALA A 91 32.34 20.30 23.71
N ASN A 92 31.97 21.41 23.05
CA ASN A 92 32.78 22.61 23.00
C ASN A 92 32.90 23.28 24.38
N VAL A 93 31.81 23.36 25.15
CA VAL A 93 31.82 23.87 26.53
C VAL A 93 32.74 23.01 27.40
N ASP A 94 32.62 21.68 27.33
CA ASP A 94 33.44 20.74 28.10
C ASP A 94 34.93 20.89 27.74
N LEU A 95 35.25 21.05 26.44
CA LEU A 95 36.62 21.28 25.96
C LEU A 95 37.19 22.61 26.46
N LEU A 96 36.40 23.69 26.39
CA LEU A 96 36.83 25.00 26.87
C LEU A 96 37.09 24.98 28.37
N GLU A 97 36.25 24.29 29.13
CA GLU A 97 36.46 24.07 30.56
C GLU A 97 37.79 23.35 30.84
N ASP A 98 38.07 22.27 30.10
CA ASP A 98 39.34 21.55 30.19
C ASP A 98 40.55 22.43 29.85
N ILE A 99 40.45 23.28 28.83
CA ILE A 99 41.52 24.20 28.42
C ILE A 99 41.77 25.26 29.49
N ILE A 100 40.70 25.87 30.02
CA ILE A 100 40.79 26.91 31.07
C ILE A 100 41.43 26.33 32.34
N VAL A 101 41.11 25.08 32.71
CA VAL A 101 41.68 24.43 33.88
C VAL A 101 43.16 24.08 33.68
N ARG A 102 43.56 23.67 32.46
CA ARG A 102 44.91 23.14 32.18
C ARG A 102 45.91 24.17 31.65
N THR A 103 45.45 25.33 31.21
CA THR A 103 46.29 26.36 30.56
C THR A 103 46.08 27.75 31.17
N VAL A 104 46.96 28.70 30.86
CA VAL A 104 46.85 30.10 31.33
C VAL A 104 45.93 30.95 30.41
N VAL A 105 45.29 30.33 29.41
CA VAL A 105 44.44 31.04 28.44
C VAL A 105 43.08 31.32 29.05
N ASP A 106 42.67 32.60 29.07
CA ASP A 106 41.32 32.99 29.48
C ASP A 106 40.34 32.86 28.31
N LEU A 107 39.56 31.77 28.33
CA LEU A 107 38.43 31.52 27.43
C LEU A 107 37.09 31.56 28.16
N ALA A 108 37.05 32.09 29.39
CA ALA A 108 35.83 32.08 30.21
C ALA A 108 34.68 32.85 29.56
N LYS A 109 35.01 33.92 28.84
CA LYS A 109 34.02 34.71 28.07
C LYS A 109 33.38 33.88 26.95
N GLU A 110 34.17 33.10 26.22
CA GLU A 110 33.66 32.26 25.12
C GLU A 110 32.79 31.14 25.67
N ARG A 111 33.25 30.44 26.72
CA ARG A 111 32.47 29.44 27.43
C ARG A 111 31.13 30.01 27.92
N ALA A 112 31.15 31.20 28.54
CA ALA A 112 29.94 31.87 29.00
C ALA A 112 28.99 32.27 27.86
N ASN A 113 29.52 32.64 26.69
CA ASN A 113 28.72 32.92 25.49
C ASN A 113 27.99 31.66 24.99
N LEU A 114 28.70 30.53 24.88
CA LEU A 114 28.10 29.25 24.50
C LEU A 114 27.01 28.82 25.48
N GLU A 115 27.26 28.92 26.78
CA GLU A 115 26.30 28.54 27.83
C GLU A 115 25.07 29.45 27.88
N SER A 116 25.25 30.76 27.69
CA SER A 116 24.19 31.75 27.93
C SER A 116 23.38 32.09 26.68
N ASN A 117 23.96 31.94 25.49
CA ASN A 117 23.33 32.34 24.22
C ASN A 117 23.06 31.12 23.32
N GLU A 118 24.12 30.39 22.94
CA GLU A 118 24.01 29.36 21.89
C GLU A 118 23.33 28.07 22.38
N MET A 119 23.66 27.61 23.59
CA MET A 119 23.04 26.42 24.19
C MET A 119 21.51 26.55 24.33
N PRO A 120 20.97 27.64 24.93
CA PRO A 120 19.52 27.82 25.03
C PRO A 120 18.82 27.91 23.67
N GLU A 121 19.46 28.53 22.69
CA GLU A 121 18.92 28.64 21.33
C GLU A 121 18.85 27.26 20.64
N ALA A 122 19.92 26.47 20.70
CA ALA A 122 19.94 25.12 20.15
C ALA A 122 18.95 24.19 20.86
N LEU A 123 18.79 24.31 22.18
CA LEU A 123 17.79 23.56 22.94
C LEU A 123 16.35 23.96 22.56
N LYS A 124 16.11 25.24 22.31
CA LYS A 124 14.82 25.72 21.82
C LYS A 124 14.53 25.15 20.43
N GLU A 125 15.51 25.15 19.53
CA GLU A 125 15.37 24.58 18.19
C GLU A 125 15.10 23.07 18.23
N LEU A 126 15.82 22.34 19.09
CA LEU A 126 15.59 20.91 19.32
C LEU A 126 14.16 20.63 19.80
N ASN A 127 13.64 21.45 20.72
CA ASN A 127 12.28 21.32 21.21
C ASN A 127 11.24 21.63 20.12
N VAL A 128 11.47 22.64 19.29
CA VAL A 128 10.58 22.96 18.14
C VAL A 128 10.57 21.82 17.13
N LYS A 129 11.72 21.19 16.88
CA LYS A 129 11.86 20.05 15.96
C LYS A 129 11.51 18.70 16.59
N ALA A 130 11.09 18.68 17.86
CA ALA A 130 10.78 17.43 18.54
C ALA A 130 9.61 16.71 17.87
N VAL A 131 9.83 15.44 17.52
CA VAL A 131 8.80 14.60 16.90
C VAL A 131 8.18 13.69 17.94
N SER A 132 6.83 13.66 17.98
CA SER A 132 6.09 12.71 18.81
C SER A 132 6.43 11.27 18.45
N ASP A 133 6.47 10.40 19.47
CA ASP A 133 6.58 8.96 19.30
C ASP A 133 5.50 8.42 18.35
N PHE A 134 5.93 7.55 17.41
CA PHE A 134 5.10 6.94 16.36
C PHE A 134 5.22 5.41 16.36
N SER A 135 5.59 4.83 17.50
CA SER A 135 5.51 3.39 17.75
C SER A 135 4.19 2.80 17.26
N ILE A 136 4.22 1.57 16.73
CA ILE A 136 3.09 0.93 16.05
C ILE A 136 1.80 0.95 16.90
N GLY A 137 1.89 0.74 18.21
CA GLY A 137 0.73 0.76 19.11
C GLY A 137 0.05 2.14 19.30
N LYS A 138 0.65 3.23 18.81
CA LYS A 138 0.08 4.59 18.83
C LYS A 138 -0.42 5.02 17.45
N LEU A 139 -0.32 4.16 16.44
CA LEU A 139 -0.87 4.41 15.10
C LEU A 139 -2.34 3.99 15.08
N ASP A 140 -3.18 4.82 14.47
CA ASP A 140 -4.61 4.57 14.30
C ASP A 140 -4.84 3.55 13.17
N LEU A 141 -4.37 2.31 13.37
CA LEU A 141 -4.44 1.27 12.34
C LEU A 141 -5.91 0.88 12.07
N PRO A 142 -6.31 0.70 10.80
CA PRO A 142 -7.62 0.19 10.45
C PRO A 142 -7.83 -1.19 11.10
N GLN A 143 -8.96 -1.38 11.77
CA GLN A 143 -9.27 -2.68 12.34
C GLN A 143 -9.70 -3.65 11.24
N LEU A 144 -9.04 -4.80 11.18
CA LEU A 144 -9.49 -5.93 10.38
C LEU A 144 -10.58 -6.63 11.19
N SER A 145 -11.85 -6.39 10.84
CA SER A 145 -12.93 -7.20 11.38
C SER A 145 -12.87 -8.59 10.74
N GLU A 146 -12.65 -9.64 11.54
CA GLU A 146 -12.57 -11.05 11.08
C GLU A 146 -13.88 -11.57 10.44
N VAL A 147 -14.95 -10.77 10.44
CA VAL A 147 -16.32 -11.18 10.08
C VAL A 147 -16.54 -11.39 8.57
N SER A 148 -15.55 -11.16 7.72
CA SER A 148 -15.69 -11.31 6.26
C SER A 148 -14.55 -12.10 5.62
N VAL A 149 -14.07 -13.14 6.27
CA VAL A 149 -13.26 -14.18 5.61
C VAL A 149 -14.19 -15.36 5.34
N LYS A 150 -14.66 -15.53 4.10
CA LYS A 150 -15.22 -16.83 3.69
C LYS A 150 -14.11 -17.86 3.94
N PRO A 151 -14.38 -18.99 4.64
CA PRO A 151 -13.35 -19.97 4.93
C PRO A 151 -12.63 -20.37 3.65
N LEU A 152 -11.29 -20.38 3.71
CA LEU A 152 -10.43 -20.81 2.63
C LEU A 152 -10.84 -22.23 2.23
N GLN A 153 -11.46 -22.39 1.06
CA GLN A 153 -11.74 -23.72 0.51
C GLN A 153 -10.40 -24.32 0.11
N VAL A 154 -9.88 -25.18 0.98
CA VAL A 154 -8.73 -26.04 0.69
C VAL A 154 -9.32 -27.30 0.06
N ASP A 155 -9.02 -27.54 -1.21
CA ASP A 155 -9.36 -28.82 -1.84
C ASP A 155 -8.60 -29.93 -1.11
N SER A 156 -9.37 -30.82 -0.49
CA SER A 156 -8.85 -31.88 0.39
C SER A 156 -7.91 -32.86 -0.33
N ASP A 157 -7.94 -32.87 -1.67
CA ASP A 157 -7.21 -33.83 -2.50
C ASP A 157 -5.84 -33.31 -2.96
N LEU A 158 -5.62 -31.99 -2.97
CA LEU A 158 -4.38 -31.39 -3.52
C LEU A 158 -3.44 -30.79 -2.47
N MET A 159 -3.92 -30.47 -1.25
CA MET A 159 -3.13 -29.75 -0.22
C MET A 159 -2.44 -28.47 -0.73
N THR A 160 -2.86 -27.94 -1.88
CA THR A 160 -2.46 -26.67 -2.46
C THR A 160 -3.69 -25.84 -2.70
N GLN A 161 -3.56 -24.53 -2.53
CA GLN A 161 -4.63 -23.59 -2.89
C GLN A 161 -4.91 -23.74 -4.39
N PRO A 162 -6.19 -23.73 -4.83
CA PRO A 162 -6.48 -23.53 -6.24
C PRO A 162 -5.79 -22.23 -6.66
N ALA A 163 -5.03 -22.27 -7.76
CA ALA A 163 -4.34 -21.10 -8.27
C ALA A 163 -5.38 -19.98 -8.46
N VAL A 164 -5.25 -18.91 -7.69
CA VAL A 164 -6.11 -17.74 -7.84
C VAL A 164 -5.66 -17.05 -9.11
N ASP A 165 -6.34 -17.35 -10.22
CA ASP A 165 -6.14 -16.62 -11.46
C ASP A 165 -6.56 -15.17 -11.22
N GLN A 166 -5.62 -14.23 -11.37
CA GLN A 166 -5.88 -12.80 -11.17
C GLN A 166 -6.71 -12.20 -12.32
N PHE A 167 -7.01 -12.99 -13.34
CA PHE A 167 -7.87 -12.62 -14.45
C PHE A 167 -9.05 -13.59 -14.53
N GLU A 168 -10.24 -13.11 -14.23
CA GLU A 168 -11.49 -13.89 -14.26
C GLU A 168 -11.70 -14.51 -15.66
N GLY A 169 -11.58 -15.83 -15.76
CA GLY A 169 -11.97 -16.63 -16.93
C GLY A 169 -12.41 -18.03 -16.51
N ASP A 170 -13.68 -18.36 -16.75
CA ASP A 170 -14.23 -19.70 -16.55
C ASP A 170 -13.64 -20.64 -17.62
N VAL A 171 -12.85 -21.64 -17.21
CA VAL A 171 -12.43 -22.73 -18.09
C VAL A 171 -13.02 -24.02 -17.53
N THR A 172 -14.20 -24.36 -18.05
CA THR A 172 -14.66 -25.74 -18.10
C THR A 172 -13.54 -26.63 -18.64
N LEU A 173 -13.14 -27.62 -17.85
CA LEU A 173 -12.21 -28.69 -18.21
C LEU A 173 -12.62 -29.34 -19.55
N ALA A 174 -11.97 -28.94 -20.63
CA ALA A 174 -11.88 -29.73 -21.84
C ALA A 174 -10.51 -30.42 -21.84
N ALA A 175 -10.53 -31.71 -21.54
CA ALA A 175 -9.40 -32.59 -21.69
C ALA A 175 -8.94 -32.62 -23.15
N THR A 176 -7.70 -32.25 -23.42
CA THR A 176 -6.85 -32.88 -24.45
C THR A 176 -5.39 -32.53 -24.17
N GLY A 177 -4.57 -33.56 -24.03
CA GLY A 177 -3.13 -33.44 -23.78
C GLY A 177 -2.34 -32.83 -24.93
N GLY A 178 -1.12 -32.42 -24.60
CA GLY A 178 -0.11 -31.97 -25.54
C GLY A 178 1.15 -31.54 -24.80
N THR A 179 2.13 -32.44 -24.73
CA THR A 179 3.53 -32.16 -24.38
C THR A 179 4.16 -31.15 -25.35
N GLN A 180 5.16 -30.40 -24.86
CA GLN A 180 6.10 -29.45 -25.52
C GLN A 180 5.85 -28.00 -25.04
N GLU A 181 6.81 -27.17 -24.64
CA GLU A 181 8.27 -27.22 -24.58
C GLU A 181 8.69 -26.19 -23.51
N VAL A 182 9.77 -26.48 -22.78
CA VAL A 182 10.35 -25.55 -21.80
C VAL A 182 11.27 -24.59 -22.55
N GLU A 183 10.80 -23.38 -22.86
CA GLU A 183 11.68 -22.30 -23.32
C GLU A 183 12.12 -21.39 -22.17
N LYS A 184 13.41 -21.06 -22.24
CA LYS A 184 14.25 -20.45 -21.22
C LYS A 184 13.77 -19.08 -20.76
N ILE A 185 13.91 -18.87 -19.45
CA ILE A 185 13.83 -17.59 -18.75
C ILE A 185 14.85 -16.62 -19.38
N GLY A 186 14.35 -15.53 -19.95
CA GLY A 186 15.15 -14.40 -20.42
C GLY A 186 15.81 -13.67 -19.25
N ALA A 187 17.10 -13.42 -19.42
CA ALA A 187 18.06 -12.93 -18.44
C ALA A 187 17.88 -11.46 -18.05
N LEU A 188 18.40 -11.13 -16.85
CA LEU A 188 18.67 -9.78 -16.37
C LEU A 188 19.57 -9.00 -17.34
N PRO A 189 19.33 -7.70 -17.59
CA PRO A 189 20.30 -6.86 -18.26
C PRO A 189 21.48 -6.52 -17.32
N ASP A 190 22.68 -6.83 -17.79
CA ASP A 190 23.96 -6.53 -17.14
C ASP A 190 24.17 -5.02 -16.99
N VAL A 191 24.48 -4.60 -15.77
CA VAL A 191 25.01 -3.26 -15.47
C VAL A 191 26.51 -3.32 -15.68
N GLU A 192 26.99 -2.86 -16.84
CA GLU A 192 28.42 -2.63 -17.04
C GLU A 192 28.89 -1.43 -16.21
N SER A 193 29.81 -1.73 -15.31
CA SER A 193 30.57 -0.80 -14.49
C SER A 193 31.76 -0.23 -15.29
N GLU A 194 31.77 1.07 -15.58
CA GLU A 194 33.00 1.75 -15.98
C GLU A 194 33.66 2.41 -14.76
N GLY A 195 34.73 1.78 -14.28
CA GLY A 195 35.72 2.36 -13.37
C GLY A 195 36.81 3.16 -14.12
N PRO A 196 37.70 3.86 -13.39
CA PRO A 196 38.45 5.02 -13.89
C PRO A 196 39.68 4.61 -14.71
N LYS A 197 40.05 5.42 -15.70
CA LYS A 197 41.34 5.33 -16.41
C LYS A 197 42.30 6.40 -15.90
N GLU A 198 43.37 5.96 -15.25
CA GLU A 198 44.53 6.78 -14.89
C GLU A 198 45.45 7.04 -16.09
N MET A 199 46.28 8.07 -15.90
CA MET A 199 47.17 8.79 -16.83
C MET A 199 48.27 7.97 -17.51
N GLU A 200 48.68 8.41 -18.71
CA GLU A 200 50.09 8.42 -19.11
C GLU A 200 50.48 9.74 -19.79
N VAL A 201 51.76 10.06 -19.65
CA VAL A 201 52.42 11.36 -19.71
C VAL A 201 53.42 11.35 -20.87
N GLU A 202 53.53 12.44 -21.64
CA GLU A 202 54.72 12.93 -22.40
C GLU A 202 54.24 14.11 -23.28
N GLY A 203 54.85 15.27 -23.47
CA GLY A 203 56.13 15.87 -23.10
C GLY A 203 56.26 17.13 -24.00
N VAL A 204 56.46 18.34 -23.44
CA VAL A 204 57.70 19.15 -23.55
C VAL A 204 57.54 20.46 -24.35
N GLN A 205 57.75 21.58 -23.63
CA GLN A 205 58.33 22.90 -23.96
C GLN A 205 57.73 23.82 -25.06
N GLN A 206 57.40 25.07 -24.68
CA GLN A 206 58.29 26.26 -24.65
C GLN A 206 57.53 27.41 -23.93
N VAL A 207 58.01 27.92 -22.79
CA VAL A 207 58.89 29.09 -22.60
C VAL A 207 58.37 30.38 -23.26
N ALA A 208 57.92 31.33 -22.45
CA ALA A 208 58.39 32.72 -22.48
C ALA A 208 57.84 33.51 -21.27
N GLU A 209 58.76 33.84 -20.36
CA GLU A 209 58.71 34.95 -19.42
C GLU A 209 58.23 36.25 -20.07
N LYS A 210 57.49 37.06 -19.29
CA LYS A 210 57.87 38.45 -18.99
C LYS A 210 57.03 38.98 -17.83
N ASP A 211 57.63 38.98 -16.64
CA ASP A 211 57.89 40.19 -15.84
C ASP A 211 57.18 41.48 -16.31
N GLN A 212 56.42 42.15 -15.44
CA GLN A 212 56.97 43.13 -14.49
C GLN A 212 55.85 43.87 -13.72
N THR A 213 56.09 43.97 -12.42
CA THR A 213 55.66 45.02 -11.47
C THR A 213 55.53 46.41 -12.07
N THR A 214 54.46 47.15 -11.74
CA THR A 214 54.47 48.35 -10.87
C THR A 214 53.03 48.65 -10.45
#